data_AF-U7HAV6-F1
#
_entry.id   AF-U7HAV6-F1
#
_cell.length_a   1.000
_cell.length_b   1.000
_cell.length_c   1.000
_cell.angle_alpha   90.00
_cell.angle_beta   90.00
_cell.angle_gamma   90.00
#
_symmetry.space_group_name_H-M   'P 1'
#
loop_
_entity.id
_entity.type
_entity.pdbx_description
1 polymer ?
#
loop_
_entity_poly.entity_id
_entity_poly.type
_entity_poly.pdbx_seq_one_letter_code
_entity_poly.pdbx_strand_id
1 'polypeptide(L)'
;MTTGTLGCQTNQSVQSMAMYMDSNIDKVARDMSRGSGENLDTLAVLLGVDETDRDTFRKVLQDNFASIFPNADTTSGEAVDDIVALLEQNDALSKYVAA
;
A
#
# COMPACT_ATOMS: atom_id res chain seq x y z
N MET A 1 10.94 -19.47 8.87
CA MET A 1 11.41 -18.07 8.82
C MET A 1 10.19 -17.22 8.48
N THR A 2 9.41 -16.83 9.49
CA THR A 2 8.29 -15.90 9.32
C THR A 2 8.88 -14.50 9.43
N THR A 3 9.16 -13.86 8.31
CA THR A 3 9.44 -12.42 8.29
C THR A 3 8.20 -11.73 8.88
N GLY A 4 8.44 -10.92 9.91
CA GLY A 4 7.45 -10.55 10.89
C GLY A 4 6.37 -9.64 10.34
N THR A 5 5.14 -10.14 10.26
CA THR A 5 3.94 -9.34 10.00
C THR A 5 3.24 -8.88 11.30
N LEU A 6 3.95 -8.89 12.44
CA LEU A 6 3.37 -8.57 13.76
C LEU A 6 2.72 -7.17 13.83
N GLY A 7 3.11 -6.23 12.96
CA GLY A 7 2.44 -4.92 12.81
C GLY A 7 1.16 -4.99 11.96
N CYS A 8 1.20 -5.67 10.81
CA CYS A 8 0.04 -5.86 9.93
C CYS A 8 -1.07 -6.70 10.57
N GLN A 9 -0.76 -7.58 11.53
CA GLN A 9 -1.74 -8.45 12.18
C GLN A 9 -2.78 -7.72 13.05
N THR A 10 -2.52 -6.48 13.48
CA THR A 10 -3.45 -5.72 14.33
C THR A 10 -4.43 -4.88 13.49
N ASN A 11 -3.98 -4.38 12.34
CA ASN A 11 -4.81 -3.53 11.47
C ASN A 11 -5.51 -4.37 10.38
N GLN A 12 -6.84 -4.54 10.52
CA GLN A 12 -7.67 -5.32 9.59
C GLN A 12 -7.71 -4.73 8.17
N SER A 13 -7.59 -3.40 8.06
CA SER A 13 -7.58 -2.69 6.77
C SER A 13 -6.29 -2.99 6.00
N VAL A 14 -5.15 -2.99 6.70
CA VAL A 14 -3.84 -3.39 6.15
C VAL A 14 -3.87 -4.85 5.70
N GLN A 15 -4.47 -5.76 6.48
CA GLN A 15 -4.63 -7.16 6.06
C GLN A 15 -5.48 -7.30 4.79
N SER A 16 -6.57 -6.55 4.70
CA SER A 16 -7.45 -6.56 3.52
C SER A 16 -6.71 -6.06 2.27
N MET A 17 -5.95 -4.97 2.41
CA MET A 17 -5.06 -4.46 1.37
C MET A 17 -4.01 -5.50 0.96
N ALA A 18 -3.37 -6.16 1.92
CA ALA A 18 -2.35 -7.18 1.67
C ALA A 18 -2.90 -8.37 0.88
N MET A 19 -4.05 -8.90 1.27
CA MET A 19 -4.72 -9.99 0.55
C MET A 19 -5.07 -9.59 -0.89
N TYR A 20 -5.53 -8.35 -1.09
CA TYR A 20 -5.83 -7.86 -2.43
C TYR A 20 -4.57 -7.72 -3.29
N MET A 21 -3.49 -7.19 -2.72
CA MET A 21 -2.22 -7.03 -3.42
C MET A 21 -1.60 -8.38 -3.78
N ASP A 22 -1.73 -9.39 -2.92
CA ASP A 22 -1.26 -10.75 -3.22
C ASP A 22 -1.84 -11.32 -4.53
N SER A 23 -3.11 -11.07 -4.81
CA SER A 23 -3.76 -11.52 -6.04
C SER A 23 -3.64 -10.56 -7.23
N ASN A 24 -3.25 -9.30 -6.99
CA ASN A 24 -3.31 -8.23 -8.00
C ASN A 24 -2.03 -7.39 -8.12
N ILE A 25 -0.91 -7.86 -7.58
CA ILE A 25 0.35 -7.12 -7.48
C ILE A 25 0.79 -6.47 -8.80
N ASP A 26 0.73 -7.20 -9.92
CA ASP A 26 1.09 -6.67 -11.24
C ASP A 26 0.19 -5.52 -11.69
N LYS A 27 -1.10 -5.60 -11.38
CA LYS A 27 -2.08 -4.56 -11.75
C LYS A 27 -1.91 -3.34 -10.86
N VAL A 28 -1.74 -3.59 -9.56
CA VAL A 28 -1.45 -2.55 -8.56
C VAL A 28 -0.18 -1.80 -8.94
N ALA A 29 0.92 -2.50 -9.24
CA ALA A 29 2.18 -1.89 -9.61
C ALA A 29 2.03 -0.99 -10.84
N ARG A 30 1.31 -1.46 -11.87
CA ARG A 30 1.02 -0.64 -13.06
C ARG A 30 0.21 0.61 -12.71
N ASP A 31 -0.88 0.48 -11.96
CA ASP A 31 -1.75 1.61 -11.60
C ASP A 31 -1.01 2.60 -10.68
N MET A 32 -0.21 2.10 -9.75
CA MET A 32 0.62 2.88 -8.83
C MET A 32 1.69 3.68 -9.59
N SER A 33 2.39 3.07 -10.55
CA SER A 33 3.39 3.77 -11.38
C SER A 33 2.77 4.94 -12.17
N ARG A 34 1.48 4.82 -12.54
CA ARG A 34 0.71 5.85 -13.24
C ARG A 34 0.10 6.90 -12.29
N GLY A 35 0.13 6.65 -10.98
CA GLY A 35 -0.58 7.45 -9.96
C GLY A 35 -2.11 7.40 -10.08
N SER A 36 -2.65 6.48 -10.86
CA SER A 36 -4.07 6.37 -11.15
C SER A 36 -4.45 4.98 -11.63
N GLY A 37 -5.62 4.51 -11.23
CA GLY A 37 -6.19 3.24 -11.65
C GLY A 37 -7.11 2.63 -10.61
N GLU A 38 -7.92 1.67 -11.05
CA GLU A 38 -8.95 1.04 -10.22
C GLU A 38 -8.34 0.21 -9.09
N ASN A 39 -7.20 -0.44 -9.32
CA ASN A 39 -6.55 -1.27 -8.30
C ASN A 39 -5.94 -0.38 -7.22
N LEU A 40 -5.30 0.73 -7.62
CA LEU A 40 -4.75 1.71 -6.68
C LEU A 40 -5.85 2.36 -5.83
N ASP A 41 -7.00 2.69 -6.43
CA ASP A 41 -8.14 3.23 -5.69
C ASP A 41 -8.74 2.19 -4.74
N THR A 42 -8.80 0.93 -5.19
CA THR A 42 -9.25 -0.19 -4.36
C THR A 42 -8.37 -0.36 -3.12
N LEU A 43 -7.04 -0.22 -3.23
CA LEU A 43 -6.16 -0.25 -2.06
C LEU A 43 -6.51 0.86 -1.06
N ALA A 44 -6.75 2.08 -1.55
CA ALA A 44 -7.14 3.21 -0.70
C ALA A 44 -8.47 2.93 0.01
N VAL A 45 -9.44 2.36 -0.68
CA VAL A 45 -10.74 1.96 -0.10
C VAL A 45 -10.59 0.85 0.94
N LEU A 46 -9.80 -0.18 0.65
CA LEU A 46 -9.55 -1.30 1.56
C LEU A 46 -8.83 -0.85 2.83
N LEU A 47 -7.93 0.11 2.69
CA LEU A 47 -7.22 0.71 3.82
C LEU A 47 -8.11 1.69 4.63
N GLY A 48 -9.26 2.09 4.08
CA GLY A 48 -10.19 3.02 4.71
C GLY A 48 -9.78 4.49 4.54
N VAL A 49 -9.03 4.82 3.48
CA VAL A 49 -8.59 6.18 3.17
C VAL A 49 -9.77 7.05 2.75
N ASP A 50 -9.94 8.18 3.44
CA ASP A 50 -10.97 9.17 3.13
C ASP A 50 -10.75 9.77 1.75
N GLU A 51 -11.84 10.12 1.06
CA GLU A 51 -11.77 10.66 -0.31
C GLU A 51 -10.86 11.89 -0.42
N THR A 52 -10.79 12.72 0.63
CA THR A 52 -9.92 13.90 0.70
C THR A 52 -8.44 13.56 0.75
N ASP A 53 -8.09 12.40 1.30
CA ASP A 53 -6.71 11.93 1.47
C ASP A 53 -6.28 10.94 0.37
N ARG A 54 -7.21 10.47 -0.47
CA ARG A 54 -6.91 9.53 -1.58
C ARG A 54 -5.96 10.13 -2.61
N ASP A 55 -6.07 11.41 -2.93
CA ASP A 55 -5.15 12.04 -3.88
C ASP A 55 -3.73 12.10 -3.32
N THR A 56 -3.59 12.43 -2.03
CA THR A 56 -2.31 12.38 -1.32
C THR A 56 -1.75 10.96 -1.28
N PHE A 57 -2.59 9.97 -0.95
CA PHE A 57 -2.22 8.56 -0.93
C PHE A 57 -1.68 8.08 -2.28
N ARG A 58 -2.42 8.31 -3.37
CA ARG A 58 -1.99 7.93 -4.73
C ARG A 58 -0.68 8.60 -5.11
N LYS A 59 -0.54 9.90 -4.80
CA LYS A 59 0.66 10.67 -5.10
C LYS A 59 1.87 10.16 -4.34
N VAL A 60 1.74 9.90 -3.04
CA VAL A 60 2.83 9.36 -2.20
C VAL A 60 3.30 8.00 -2.73
N LEU A 61 2.36 7.11 -3.06
CA LEU A 61 2.70 5.80 -3.61
C LEU A 61 3.34 5.88 -4.99
N GLN A 62 2.87 6.78 -5.86
CA GLN A 62 3.49 7.03 -7.15
C GLN A 62 4.90 7.58 -7.01
N ASP A 63 5.08 8.61 -6.17
CA ASP A 63 6.36 9.29 -5.97
C ASP A 63 7.41 8.32 -5.38
N ASN A 64 6.97 7.31 -4.62
CA ASN A 64 7.81 6.28 -4.02
C ASN A 64 7.70 4.92 -4.72
N PHE A 65 7.14 4.87 -5.93
CA PHE A 65 6.91 3.61 -6.65
C PHE A 65 8.21 2.79 -6.83
N ALA A 66 9.31 3.46 -7.14
CA ALA A 66 10.61 2.81 -7.31
C ALA A 66 11.18 2.21 -6.01
N SER A 67 10.71 2.68 -4.85
CA SER A 67 11.08 2.10 -3.55
C SER A 67 10.20 0.91 -3.20
N ILE A 68 8.90 0.98 -3.53
CA ILE A 68 7.92 -0.09 -3.27
C ILE A 68 8.09 -1.27 -4.24
N PHE A 69 8.39 -0.97 -5.50
CA PHE A 69 8.59 -1.96 -6.57
C PHE A 69 9.97 -1.75 -7.22
N PRO A 70 11.07 -2.05 -6.50
CA PRO A 70 12.43 -1.85 -7.02
C PRO A 70 12.74 -2.75 -8.23
N ASN A 71 12.07 -3.90 -8.33
CA ASN A 71 12.23 -4.85 -9.43
C ASN A 71 10.96 -5.71 -9.61
N ALA A 72 10.91 -6.52 -10.67
CA ALA A 72 9.77 -7.37 -10.99
C ALA A 72 9.62 -8.60 -10.07
N ASP A 73 10.63 -8.92 -9.27
CA ASP A 73 10.59 -10.03 -8.31
C ASP A 73 10.05 -9.62 -6.94
N THR A 74 9.73 -8.33 -6.75
CA THR A 74 9.14 -7.78 -5.52
C THR A 74 7.86 -8.55 -5.19
N THR A 75 7.82 -9.12 -3.99
CA THR A 75 6.66 -9.86 -3.53
C THR A 75 5.58 -8.96 -2.96
N SER A 76 4.35 -9.48 -2.87
CA SER A 76 3.22 -8.77 -2.28
C SER A 76 3.49 -8.39 -0.83
N GLY A 77 4.12 -9.27 -0.05
CA GLY A 77 4.52 -9.01 1.32
C GLY A 77 5.52 -7.84 1.43
N GLU A 78 6.59 -7.86 0.64
CA GLU A 78 7.59 -6.78 0.62
C GLU A 78 6.96 -5.44 0.25
N ALA A 79 6.14 -5.42 -0.82
CA ALA A 79 5.46 -4.21 -1.24
C ALA A 79 4.47 -3.70 -0.17
N VAL A 80 3.76 -4.58 0.56
CA VAL A 80 2.87 -4.17 1.66
C VAL A 80 3.69 -3.51 2.75
N ASP A 81 4.79 -4.13 3.17
CA ASP A 81 5.63 -3.63 4.24
C ASP A 81 6.22 -2.26 3.87
N ASP A 82 6.67 -2.08 2.63
CA ASP A 82 7.17 -0.80 2.13
C ASP A 82 6.07 0.27 2.06
N ILE A 83 4.86 -0.09 1.61
CA ILE A 83 3.70 0.81 1.61
C ILE A 83 3.37 1.26 3.03
N VAL A 84 3.27 0.31 3.97
CA VAL A 84 2.95 0.62 5.37
C VAL A 84 4.01 1.55 5.96
N ALA A 85 5.29 1.25 5.79
CA ALA A 85 6.39 2.08 6.27
C ALA A 85 6.37 3.49 5.66
N LEU A 86 6.00 3.64 4.39
CA LEU A 86 5.86 4.95 3.74
C LEU A 86 4.67 5.75 4.29
N LEU A 87 3.56 5.08 4.55
CA LEU A 87 2.35 5.72 5.09
C LEU A 87 2.55 6.13 6.55
N GLU A 88 3.25 5.32 7.35
CA GLU A 88 3.62 5.66 8.73
C GLU A 88 4.49 6.92 8.82
N GLN A 89 5.36 7.13 7.82
CA GLN A 89 6.20 8.33 7.71
C GLN A 89 5.45 9.56 7.18
N ASN A 90 4.20 9.40 6.72
CA ASN A 90 3.40 10.49 6.20
C ASN A 90 2.40 10.99 7.24
N ASP A 91 2.52 12.26 7.64
CA ASP A 91 1.65 12.86 8.67
C ASP A 91 0.15 12.78 8.33
N ALA A 92 -0.21 12.85 7.04
CA ALA A 92 -1.62 12.81 6.61
C ALA A 92 -2.18 11.38 6.56
N LEU A 93 -1.33 10.37 6.34
CA LEU A 93 -1.74 9.00 6.03
C LEU A 93 -1.42 7.98 7.13
N SER A 94 -0.53 8.31 8.07
CA SER A 94 -0.13 7.45 9.18
C SER A 94 -1.33 6.95 10.01
N LYS A 95 -2.38 7.76 10.13
CA LYS A 95 -3.64 7.41 10.82
C LYS A 95 -4.35 6.18 10.22
N TYR A 96 -4.08 5.80 8.98
CA TYR A 96 -4.71 4.66 8.31
C TYR A 96 -3.97 3.33 8.53
N VAL A 97 -2.68 3.41 8.84
CA VAL A 97 -1.81 2.25 9.03
C VAL A 97 -1.37 2.05 10.49
N ALA A 98 -1.62 3.03 11.36
CA ALA A 98 -1.40 2.90 12.79
C ALA A 98 -2.15 1.68 13.39
N ALA A 99 -1.48 0.98 14.31
CA ALA A 99 -2.01 -0.18 15.03
C ALA A 99 -2.73 0.20 16.32
#